data_AF-A0A7S0R5A8-F1
#
_entry.id   AF-A0A7S0R5A8-F1
#
_cell.length_a   1.000
_cell.length_b   1.000
_cell.length_c   1.000
_cell.angle_alpha   90.00
_cell.angle_beta   90.00
_cell.angle_gamma   90.00
#
_symmetry.space_group_name_H-M   'P 1'
#
loop_
_entity.id
_entity.type
_entity.pdbx_description
1 polymer ?
#
loop_
_entity_poly.entity_id
_entity_poly.type
_entity_poly.pdbx_seq_one_letter_code
_entity_poly.pdbx_strand_id
1 'polypeptide(L)'
;HQQQTGSKSNRWFNLEVEELDETRAQLEPRRKDTSSPICIEVMLHSNEKGGETDTQSSTGEAAAKKGVIIEHWILQYERTRAPGATPTTPSSPGTSSKRSIAADRPPDVPVIYKRTVIFLRSLYSLLRMLPAHRLFRACKRNQGESARLTCRILPMKEVTREMLADTYLPSAEGFSSTQLAPVVTLEGRLAV
;
A
#
# COMPACT_ATOMS: atom_id res chain seq x y z
N HIS A 1 15.83 -23.52 -22.44
CA HIS A 1 14.93 -23.97 -21.36
C HIS A 1 14.24 -22.75 -20.77
N GLN A 2 13.03 -22.45 -21.22
CA GLN A 2 12.23 -21.32 -20.76
C GLN A 2 11.33 -21.86 -19.64
N GLN A 3 11.65 -21.57 -18.38
CA GLN A 3 10.80 -21.96 -17.25
C GLN A 3 9.55 -21.08 -17.26
N GLN A 4 8.41 -21.66 -17.62
CA GLN A 4 7.11 -21.11 -17.28
C GLN A 4 6.94 -21.20 -15.77
N THR A 5 7.12 -20.08 -15.06
CA THR A 5 6.62 -19.93 -13.70
C THR A 5 5.10 -19.85 -13.79
N GLY A 6 4.43 -20.99 -13.63
CA GLY A 6 2.97 -21.05 -13.65
C GLY A 6 2.38 -20.18 -12.56
N SER A 7 1.81 -19.06 -12.95
CA SER A 7 1.06 -18.16 -12.07
C SER A 7 -0.09 -18.89 -11.39
N LYS A 8 -0.18 -18.76 -10.07
CA LYS A 8 -1.26 -19.35 -9.27
C LYS A 8 -2.33 -18.30 -9.05
N SER A 9 -3.57 -18.60 -9.42
CA SER A 9 -4.73 -17.72 -9.16
C SER A 9 -5.19 -17.84 -7.70
N ASN A 10 -5.21 -16.74 -6.97
CA ASN A 10 -5.86 -16.64 -5.66
C ASN A 10 -7.34 -16.26 -5.85
N ARG A 11 -8.25 -16.92 -5.13
CA ARG A 11 -9.71 -16.70 -5.16
C ARG A 11 -10.29 -16.19 -3.84
N TRP A 12 -9.43 -15.76 -2.91
CA TRP A 12 -9.84 -15.28 -1.61
C TRP A 12 -10.77 -14.08 -1.71
N PHE A 13 -11.72 -13.98 -0.78
CA PHE A 13 -12.71 -12.89 -0.71
C PHE A 13 -13.57 -12.74 -1.98
N ASN A 14 -13.79 -13.83 -2.72
CA ASN A 14 -14.48 -13.83 -4.02
C ASN A 14 -13.79 -12.91 -5.05
N LEU A 15 -12.50 -12.65 -4.82
CA LEU A 15 -11.47 -11.96 -5.59
C LEU A 15 -10.60 -12.91 -6.43
N GLU A 16 -10.79 -13.08 -7.74
CA GLU A 16 -9.79 -13.84 -8.54
C GLU A 16 -8.66 -12.93 -9.02
N VAL A 17 -7.46 -13.14 -8.47
CA VAL A 17 -6.25 -12.35 -8.77
C VAL A 17 -5.07 -13.30 -8.96
N GLU A 18 -4.25 -13.05 -9.97
CA GLU A 18 -2.99 -13.74 -10.20
C GLU A 18 -1.96 -13.34 -9.13
N GLU A 19 -1.32 -14.32 -8.50
CA GLU A 19 -0.25 -14.09 -7.53
C GLU A 19 1.13 -14.26 -8.18
N LEU A 20 2.01 -13.31 -7.90
CA LEU A 20 3.43 -13.35 -8.29
C LEU A 20 4.26 -13.89 -7.13
N ASP A 21 4.97 -15.01 -7.37
CA ASP A 21 5.78 -15.68 -6.34
C ASP A 21 6.87 -14.77 -5.74
N GLU A 22 7.44 -13.86 -6.54
CA GLU A 22 8.46 -12.88 -6.10
C GLU A 22 7.93 -11.92 -5.04
N THR A 23 6.68 -11.47 -5.18
CA THR A 23 6.04 -10.54 -4.23
C THR A 23 5.69 -11.26 -2.93
N ARG A 24 5.35 -12.55 -3.01
CA ARG A 24 5.07 -13.38 -1.83
C ARG A 24 6.27 -13.47 -0.91
N ALA A 25 7.46 -13.73 -1.45
CA ALA A 25 8.69 -13.81 -0.67
C ALA A 25 8.99 -12.50 0.11
N GLN A 26 8.72 -11.35 -0.51
CA GLN A 26 8.90 -10.04 0.12
C GLN A 26 7.88 -9.77 1.26
N LEU A 27 6.69 -10.35 1.16
CA LEU A 27 5.62 -10.19 2.15
C LEU A 27 5.68 -11.18 3.31
N GLU A 28 6.38 -12.32 3.18
CA GLU A 28 6.47 -13.36 4.22
C GLU A 28 6.90 -12.83 5.61
N PRO A 29 7.91 -11.93 5.74
CA PRO A 29 8.26 -11.37 7.04
C PRO A 29 7.08 -10.63 7.72
N ARG A 30 6.22 -9.99 6.92
CA ARG A 30 5.06 -9.21 7.38
C ARG A 30 3.83 -10.06 7.69
N ARG A 31 3.77 -11.29 7.19
CA ARG A 31 2.74 -12.26 7.59
C ARG A 31 2.86 -12.66 9.06
N LYS A 32 4.06 -12.55 9.64
CA LYS A 32 4.34 -12.89 11.05
C LYS A 32 4.15 -11.70 12.00
N ASP A 33 4.32 -10.48 11.51
CA ASP A 33 4.21 -9.25 12.29
C ASP A 33 3.43 -8.17 11.52
N THR A 34 2.16 -8.00 11.90
CA THR A 34 1.26 -6.99 11.33
C THR A 34 1.27 -5.67 12.11
N SER A 35 2.17 -5.51 13.10
CA SER A 35 2.22 -4.30 13.93
C SER A 35 2.77 -3.09 13.16
N SER A 36 3.51 -3.33 12.09
CA SER A 36 4.07 -2.29 11.23
C SER A 36 3.36 -2.28 9.87
N PRO A 37 2.98 -1.09 9.37
CA PRO A 37 2.29 -0.96 8.10
C PRO A 37 3.21 -1.35 6.94
N ILE A 38 2.59 -1.81 5.86
CA ILE A 38 3.22 -2.18 4.61
C ILE A 38 3.15 -0.95 3.70
N CYS A 39 4.31 -0.43 3.28
CA CYS A 39 4.37 0.64 2.31
C CYS A 39 4.72 0.06 0.93
N ILE A 40 4.05 0.52 -0.11
CA ILE A 40 4.31 0.10 -1.48
C ILE A 40 4.50 1.34 -2.33
N GLU A 41 5.63 1.43 -3.02
CA GLU A 41 5.91 2.48 -3.99
C GLU A 41 5.80 1.91 -5.40
N VAL A 42 5.09 2.64 -6.26
CA VAL A 42 5.09 2.39 -7.70
C VAL A 42 5.94 3.46 -8.36
N MET A 43 6.94 3.04 -9.11
CA MET A 43 7.93 3.92 -9.72
C MET A 43 7.94 3.78 -11.24
N LEU A 44 8.09 4.90 -11.94
CA LEU A 44 8.33 4.98 -13.38
C LEU A 44 9.80 5.26 -13.64
N HIS A 45 10.43 4.44 -14.46
CA HIS A 45 11.79 4.66 -14.94
C HIS A 45 11.75 5.05 -16.41
N SER A 46 12.37 6.17 -16.77
CA SER A 46 12.72 6.47 -18.16
C SER A 46 13.91 5.61 -18.55
N ASN A 47 13.86 5.04 -19.74
CA ASN A 47 14.88 4.19 -20.29
C ASN A 47 15.53 4.84 -21.52
N GLU A 48 15.60 6.17 -21.54
CA GLU A 48 16.38 6.90 -22.52
C GLU A 48 17.77 6.26 -22.62
N LYS A 49 18.07 5.71 -23.81
CA LYS A 49 19.45 5.44 -24.20
C LYS A 49 20.06 6.82 -24.32
N GLY A 50 21.00 7.14 -23.44
CA GLY A 50 21.64 8.44 -23.41
C GLY A 50 22.00 8.85 -24.83
N GLY A 51 21.53 10.02 -25.26
CA GLY A 51 22.17 10.71 -26.36
C GLY A 51 23.62 10.91 -25.94
N GLU A 52 24.55 10.34 -26.70
CA GLU A 52 25.96 10.70 -26.64
C GLU A 52 26.07 12.21 -26.92
N THR A 53 26.09 13.01 -25.87
CA THR A 53 26.84 14.26 -25.87
C THR A 53 27.98 14.06 -24.92
N ASP A 54 29.16 13.86 -25.51
CA ASP A 54 30.46 13.81 -24.86
C ASP A 54 30.59 14.93 -23.83
N THR A 55 30.55 14.58 -22.54
CA THR A 55 31.28 15.34 -21.52
C THR A 55 31.72 14.34 -20.46
N GLN A 56 32.98 13.92 -20.57
CA GLN A 56 33.68 13.16 -19.54
C GLN A 56 33.68 13.95 -18.23
N SER A 57 33.05 13.41 -17.20
CA SER A 57 33.44 13.67 -15.81
C SER A 57 33.32 12.39 -15.00
N SER A 58 34.47 12.00 -14.48
CA SER A 58 34.82 10.80 -13.76
C SER A 58 34.13 10.64 -12.39
N THR A 59 34.00 9.37 -11.99
CA THR A 59 33.94 8.88 -10.60
C THR A 59 32.59 9.00 -9.89
N GLY A 60 31.85 7.88 -9.86
CA GLY A 60 30.66 7.70 -9.04
C GLY A 60 29.86 6.47 -9.43
N GLU A 61 30.23 5.32 -8.87
CA GLU A 61 29.41 4.11 -8.84
C GLU A 61 27.98 4.47 -8.36
N ALA A 62 26.95 4.00 -9.07
CA ALA A 62 25.52 4.11 -8.75
C ALA A 62 24.74 5.40 -9.13
N ALA A 63 24.95 5.97 -10.31
CA ALA A 63 23.86 6.68 -11.01
C ALA A 63 22.81 5.68 -11.56
N ALA A 64 22.26 4.83 -10.69
CA ALA A 64 21.16 3.95 -11.04
C ALA A 64 19.97 4.86 -11.41
N LYS A 65 19.53 4.80 -12.68
CA LYS A 65 18.39 5.53 -13.26
C LYS A 65 17.30 5.79 -12.20
N LYS A 66 17.30 6.99 -11.62
CA LYS A 66 16.42 7.38 -10.50
C LYS A 66 14.98 7.32 -10.99
N GLY A 67 14.22 6.34 -10.51
CA GLY A 67 12.80 6.23 -10.82
C GLY A 67 12.01 7.38 -10.19
N VAL A 68 10.93 7.79 -10.85
CA VAL A 68 9.97 8.76 -10.30
C VAL A 68 8.85 7.98 -9.62
N ILE A 69 8.61 8.25 -8.35
CA ILE A 69 7.46 7.68 -7.63
C ILE A 69 6.19 8.30 -8.22
N ILE A 70 5.26 7.46 -8.63
CA ILE A 70 3.96 7.89 -9.17
C ILE A 70 2.81 7.53 -8.24
N GLU A 71 2.96 6.50 -7.42
CA GLU A 71 1.98 6.12 -6.40
C GLU A 71 2.70 5.62 -5.15
N HIS A 72 2.13 5.95 -4.00
CA HIS A 72 2.58 5.50 -2.70
C HIS A 72 1.38 4.98 -1.91
N TRP A 73 1.47 3.74 -1.47
CA TRP A 73 0.39 3.02 -0.79
C TRP A 73 0.82 2.67 0.62
N ILE A 74 -0.07 2.89 1.58
CA ILE A 74 0.18 2.56 2.99
C ILE A 74 -0.95 1.63 3.43
N LEU A 75 -0.63 0.36 3.63
CA LEU A 75 -1.54 -0.63 4.18
C LEU A 75 -1.26 -0.78 5.67
N GLN A 76 -2.21 -0.39 6.50
CA GLN A 76 -2.05 -0.36 7.95
C GLN A 76 -3.11 -1.22 8.64
N TYR A 77 -2.65 -2.08 9.56
CA TYR A 77 -3.52 -2.75 10.51
C TYR A 77 -3.24 -2.22 11.91
N GLU A 78 -4.19 -1.48 12.47
CA GLU A 78 -4.07 -0.98 13.83
C GLU A 78 -4.80 -1.90 14.77
N ARG A 79 -4.04 -2.60 15.63
CA ARG A 79 -4.64 -3.45 16.66
C ARG A 79 -5.23 -2.57 17.75
N THR A 80 -6.52 -2.74 18.06
CA THR A 80 -7.13 -2.09 19.21
C THR A 80 -6.49 -2.71 20.45
N ARG A 81 -5.77 -1.91 21.25
CA ARG A 81 -5.24 -2.41 22.52
C ARG A 81 -6.40 -2.93 23.35
N ALA A 82 -6.22 -4.12 23.94
CA ALA A 82 -7.19 -4.69 24.86
C ALA A 82 -7.55 -3.66 25.95
N PRO A 83 -8.81 -3.60 26.41
CA PRO A 83 -9.29 -2.64 27.42
C PRO A 83 -8.71 -2.83 28.85
N GLY A 84 -7.48 -3.35 28.98
CA GLY A 84 -6.77 -3.55 30.25
C GLY A 84 -5.48 -2.73 30.42
N ALA A 85 -5.09 -1.89 29.45
CA ALA A 85 -3.98 -0.96 29.62
C ALA A 85 -4.50 0.33 30.24
N THR A 86 -4.49 0.40 31.56
CA THR A 86 -4.90 1.55 32.37
C THR A 86 -4.23 2.86 31.92
N PRO A 87 -4.99 3.88 31.49
CA PRO A 87 -4.58 5.26 31.65
C PRO A 87 -5.04 5.69 33.05
N THR A 88 -4.12 5.78 33.99
CA THR A 88 -4.36 6.46 35.28
C THR A 88 -4.64 7.93 35.03
N THR A 89 -5.92 8.33 34.94
CA THR A 89 -6.35 9.70 35.27
C THR A 89 -7.82 9.69 35.71
N PRO A 90 -8.17 10.30 36.85
CA PRO A 90 -9.51 10.21 37.42
C PRO A 90 -10.49 11.25 36.85
N SER A 91 -11.73 10.79 36.69
CA SER A 91 -13.02 11.48 36.86
C SER A 91 -13.37 12.77 36.08
N SER A 92 -14.46 12.68 35.30
CA SER A 92 -15.64 13.55 35.47
C SER A 92 -16.90 12.88 34.88
N PRO A 93 -18.04 12.84 35.60
CA PRO A 93 -19.31 12.34 35.09
C PRO A 93 -20.16 13.50 34.55
N GLY A 94 -20.68 13.37 33.32
CA GLY A 94 -21.57 14.40 32.79
C GLY A 94 -22.11 14.15 31.39
N THR A 95 -23.40 13.80 31.37
CA THR A 95 -24.39 14.12 30.32
C THR A 95 -24.51 13.19 29.10
N SER A 96 -25.59 12.43 29.15
CA SER A 96 -26.30 11.70 28.11
C SER A 96 -26.12 12.17 26.65
N SER A 97 -25.69 11.24 25.79
CA SER A 97 -26.11 11.18 24.39
C SER A 97 -26.50 9.75 24.03
N LYS A 98 -27.82 9.51 23.93
CA LYS A 98 -28.42 8.29 23.37
C LYS A 98 -28.22 8.24 21.84
N ARG A 99 -26.97 8.20 21.38
CA ARG A 99 -26.63 7.86 19.99
C ARG A 99 -25.81 6.56 19.99
N SER A 100 -26.42 5.53 19.39
CA SER A 100 -25.87 4.22 19.00
C SER A 100 -25.21 3.34 20.06
N ILE A 101 -26.03 2.63 20.84
CA ILE A 101 -25.63 1.40 21.58
C ILE A 101 -25.22 0.26 20.61
N ALA A 102 -25.42 0.42 19.30
CA ALA A 102 -24.98 -0.53 18.28
C ALA A 102 -23.48 -0.41 17.90
N ALA A 103 -22.77 0.62 18.39
CA ALA A 103 -21.36 0.84 18.06
C ALA A 103 -20.39 0.01 18.92
N ASP A 104 -20.87 -0.60 20.01
CA ASP A 104 -20.02 -1.21 21.04
C ASP A 104 -20.02 -2.75 21.02
N ARG A 105 -20.87 -3.38 20.20
CA ARG A 105 -20.75 -4.82 19.93
C ARG A 105 -19.79 -5.02 18.78
N PRO A 106 -18.68 -5.75 18.96
CA PRO A 106 -17.74 -5.98 17.88
C PRO A 106 -18.45 -6.80 16.78
N PRO A 107 -18.25 -6.46 15.50
CA PRO A 107 -19.02 -7.04 14.40
C PRO A 107 -18.78 -8.54 14.28
N ASP A 108 -19.83 -9.32 14.06
CA ASP A 108 -19.70 -10.76 13.86
C ASP A 108 -18.78 -11.07 12.65
N VAL A 109 -18.08 -12.22 12.70
CA VAL A 109 -17.15 -12.66 11.63
C VAL A 109 -17.79 -12.59 10.22
N PRO A 110 -19.05 -13.01 9.99
CA PRO A 110 -19.67 -12.88 8.66
C PRO A 110 -19.84 -11.43 8.19
N VAL A 111 -20.07 -10.49 9.12
CA VAL A 111 -20.19 -9.06 8.81
C VAL A 111 -18.83 -8.50 8.43
N ILE A 112 -17.78 -8.85 9.19
CA ILE A 112 -16.39 -8.48 8.87
C ILE A 112 -16.03 -8.99 7.48
N TYR A 113 -16.27 -10.27 7.19
CA TYR A 113 -15.97 -10.87 5.89
C TYR A 113 -16.67 -10.11 4.75
N LYS A 114 -17.98 -9.84 4.87
CA LYS A 114 -18.71 -9.06 3.86
C LYS A 114 -18.11 -7.66 3.66
N ARG A 115 -17.73 -6.98 4.74
CA ARG A 115 -17.05 -5.67 4.67
C ARG A 115 -15.68 -5.76 3.99
N THR A 116 -14.87 -6.77 4.33
CA THR A 116 -13.57 -7.02 3.69
C THR A 116 -13.72 -7.31 2.20
N VAL A 117 -14.73 -8.09 1.80
CA VAL A 117 -15.04 -8.36 0.39
C VAL A 117 -15.35 -7.06 -0.37
N ILE A 118 -16.20 -6.19 0.20
CA ILE A 118 -16.52 -4.89 -0.41
C ILE A 118 -15.26 -4.04 -0.49
N PHE A 119 -14.49 -3.94 0.60
CA PHE A 119 -13.24 -3.18 0.66
C PHE A 119 -12.24 -3.60 -0.41
N LEU A 120 -11.98 -4.90 -0.56
CA LEU A 120 -11.04 -5.43 -1.55
C LEU A 120 -11.52 -5.18 -2.98
N ARG A 121 -12.83 -5.27 -3.25
CA ARG A 121 -13.38 -4.93 -4.56
C ARG A 121 -13.30 -3.44 -4.88
N SER A 122 -13.53 -2.59 -3.88
CA SER A 122 -13.32 -1.15 -4.01
C SER A 122 -11.86 -0.82 -4.30
N LEU A 123 -10.92 -1.43 -3.55
CA LEU A 123 -9.48 -1.26 -3.77
C LEU A 123 -9.06 -1.73 -5.18
N TYR A 124 -9.51 -2.91 -5.59
CA TYR A 124 -9.24 -3.45 -6.92
C TYR A 124 -9.77 -2.58 -8.06
N SER A 125 -10.93 -1.95 -7.85
CA SER A 125 -11.52 -1.01 -8.81
C SER A 125 -10.74 0.29 -8.83
N LEU A 126 -10.36 0.82 -7.66
CA LEU A 126 -9.54 2.03 -7.51
C LEU A 126 -8.20 1.87 -8.23
N LEU A 127 -7.50 0.75 -8.02
CA LEU A 127 -6.23 0.44 -8.67
C LEU A 127 -6.30 0.56 -10.20
N ARG A 128 -7.45 0.23 -10.82
CA ARG A 128 -7.63 0.34 -12.28
C ARG A 128 -7.88 1.75 -12.79
N MET A 129 -8.36 2.62 -11.91
CA MET A 129 -8.67 4.02 -12.22
C MET A 129 -7.44 4.91 -12.04
N LEU A 130 -6.44 4.46 -11.28
CA LEU A 130 -5.27 5.25 -10.94
C LEU A 130 -4.24 5.35 -12.09
N PRO A 131 -3.39 6.39 -12.06
CA PRO A 131 -2.44 6.68 -13.13
C PRO A 131 -1.47 5.53 -13.44
N ALA A 132 -0.98 4.79 -12.44
CA ALA A 132 -0.04 3.70 -12.68
C ALA A 132 -0.65 2.59 -13.55
N HIS A 133 -1.93 2.25 -13.37
CA HIS A 133 -2.58 1.26 -14.22
C HIS A 133 -2.73 1.76 -15.66
N ARG A 134 -2.98 3.06 -15.86
CA ARG A 134 -2.99 3.66 -17.21
C ARG A 134 -1.61 3.60 -17.86
N LEU A 135 -0.56 3.94 -17.12
CA LEU A 135 0.82 3.85 -17.57
C LEU A 135 1.23 2.42 -17.87
N PHE A 136 0.87 1.46 -17.02
CA PHE A 136 1.14 0.04 -17.23
C PHE A 136 0.55 -0.45 -18.55
N ARG A 137 -0.71 -0.10 -18.84
CA ARG A 137 -1.34 -0.44 -20.12
C ARG A 137 -0.66 0.26 -21.30
N ALA A 138 -0.24 1.52 -21.13
CA ALA A 138 0.48 2.26 -22.16
C ALA A 138 1.85 1.63 -22.47
N CYS A 139 2.66 1.30 -21.45
CA CYS A 139 3.94 0.61 -21.58
C CYS A 139 3.76 -0.78 -22.21
N LYS A 140 2.73 -1.53 -21.81
CA LYS A 140 2.45 -2.86 -22.39
C LYS A 140 2.05 -2.78 -23.86
N ARG A 141 1.29 -1.74 -24.26
CA ARG A 141 0.87 -1.52 -25.64
C ARG A 141 2.03 -1.01 -26.51
N ASN A 142 2.80 -0.09 -25.98
CA ASN A 142 3.94 0.53 -26.63
C ASN A 142 5.21 -0.16 -26.12
N GLN A 143 5.48 -1.40 -26.54
CA GLN A 143 6.68 -2.16 -26.16
C GLN A 143 8.02 -1.50 -26.63
N GLY A 144 8.01 -0.22 -26.98
CA GLY A 144 9.20 0.57 -27.10
C GLY A 144 9.86 0.72 -25.74
N GLU A 145 11.17 0.51 -25.69
CA GLU A 145 11.96 0.41 -24.46
C GLU A 145 11.88 1.65 -23.56
N SER A 146 11.26 2.76 -23.99
CA SER A 146 11.35 4.10 -23.43
C SER A 146 10.95 4.26 -21.96
N ALA A 147 10.05 3.42 -21.42
CA ALA A 147 9.67 3.52 -20.01
C ALA A 147 9.29 2.17 -19.37
N ARG A 148 9.66 1.99 -18.09
CA ARG A 148 9.37 0.78 -17.30
C ARG A 148 8.75 1.14 -15.96
N LEU A 149 7.69 0.43 -15.56
CA LEU A 149 7.14 0.50 -14.21
C LEU A 149 7.75 -0.57 -13.31
N THR A 150 8.02 -0.20 -12.06
CA THR A 150 8.48 -1.11 -11.02
C THR A 150 7.71 -0.86 -9.72
N CYS A 151 7.69 -1.86 -8.85
CA CYS A 151 7.04 -1.82 -7.54
C CYS A 151 8.05 -2.21 -6.47
N ARG A 152 8.08 -1.48 -5.36
CA ARG A 152 8.94 -1.76 -4.21
C ARG A 152 8.12 -1.79 -2.94
N ILE A 153 8.27 -2.86 -2.15
CA ILE A 153 7.68 -2.97 -0.81
C ILE A 153 8.71 -2.48 0.20
N LEU A 154 8.32 -1.50 1.02
CA LEU A 154 9.17 -0.88 2.02
C LEU A 154 8.73 -1.25 3.44
N PRO A 155 9.70 -1.52 4.34
CA PRO A 155 9.39 -1.66 5.74
C PRO A 155 9.25 -0.29 6.43
N MET A 156 8.07 0.06 6.95
CA MET A 156 7.87 1.36 7.62
C MET A 156 8.73 1.58 8.90
N LYS A 157 9.49 0.59 9.40
CA LYS A 157 10.49 0.83 10.46
C LYS A 157 11.61 1.79 10.01
N GLU A 158 11.83 1.91 8.70
CA GLU A 158 12.82 2.81 8.08
C GLU A 158 12.23 4.17 7.68
N VAL A 159 10.93 4.36 7.89
CA VAL A 159 10.20 5.59 7.55
C VAL A 159 9.71 6.20 8.86
N THR A 160 10.49 7.11 9.45
CA THR A 160 10.06 7.85 10.64
C THR A 160 8.81 8.68 10.32
N ARG A 161 7.98 8.93 11.35
CA ARG A 161 6.80 9.78 11.25
C ARG A 161 7.11 11.19 10.72
N GLU A 162 8.35 11.63 10.89
CA GLU A 162 8.92 12.87 10.33
C GLU A 162 9.25 12.73 8.83
N MET A 163 9.84 11.61 8.40
CA MET A 163 10.00 11.30 6.96
C MET A 163 8.64 11.15 6.24
N LEU A 164 7.60 10.69 6.95
CA LEU A 164 6.24 10.69 6.42
C LEU A 164 5.70 12.09 6.13
N ALA A 165 6.15 13.12 6.86
CA ALA A 165 5.73 14.50 6.62
C ALA A 165 6.56 15.19 5.54
N ASP A 166 7.88 14.94 5.50
CA ASP A 166 8.80 15.68 4.63
C ASP A 166 9.17 14.95 3.32
N THR A 167 9.07 13.62 3.28
CA THR A 167 9.44 12.78 2.11
C THR A 167 8.24 12.09 1.45
N TYR A 168 7.20 11.73 2.23
CA TYR A 168 6.09 10.86 1.75
C TYR A 168 4.68 11.45 1.89
N LEU A 169 4.53 12.62 2.51
CA LEU A 169 3.41 13.53 2.33
C LEU A 169 3.98 14.63 1.47
N PRO A 170 3.90 14.52 0.14
CA PRO A 170 4.22 15.64 -0.68
C PRO A 170 3.12 16.67 -0.38
N SER A 171 3.45 17.63 0.49
CA SER A 171 3.15 19.02 0.16
C SER A 171 3.94 19.46 -1.11
N ALA A 172 4.62 18.54 -1.81
CA ALA A 172 5.02 18.71 -3.19
C ALA A 172 3.77 18.79 -4.05
N GLU A 173 3.57 19.96 -4.64
CA GLU A 173 2.61 20.23 -5.69
C GLU A 173 2.49 19.03 -6.65
N GLY A 174 1.30 18.42 -6.75
CA GLY A 174 1.00 17.42 -7.79
C GLY A 174 0.58 16.02 -7.33
N PHE A 175 0.65 15.67 -6.04
CA PHE A 175 0.11 14.39 -5.54
C PHE A 175 -1.31 14.53 -4.97
N SER A 176 -2.14 13.52 -5.21
CA SER A 176 -3.47 13.38 -4.61
C SER A 176 -3.47 12.22 -3.63
N SER A 177 -4.08 12.41 -2.46
CA SER A 177 -4.29 11.36 -1.46
C SER A 177 -5.72 10.86 -1.52
N THR A 178 -5.90 9.54 -1.47
CA THR A 178 -7.20 8.89 -1.40
C THR A 178 -7.13 7.80 -0.34
N GLN A 179 -8.11 7.77 0.56
CA GLN A 179 -8.20 6.79 1.63
C GLN A 179 -9.52 6.03 1.51
N LEU A 180 -9.47 4.70 1.62
CA LEU A 180 -10.68 3.89 1.68
C LEU A 180 -11.26 3.85 3.09
N ALA A 181 -12.57 3.69 3.20
CA ALA A 181 -13.22 3.47 4.48
C ALA A 181 -12.61 2.23 5.18
N PRO A 182 -12.12 2.35 6.42
CA PRO A 182 -11.42 1.27 7.09
C PRO A 182 -12.37 0.12 7.44
N VAL A 183 -11.83 -1.11 7.42
CA VAL A 183 -12.57 -2.30 7.87
C VAL A 183 -12.26 -2.55 9.34
N VAL A 184 -13.26 -2.33 10.19
CA VAL A 184 -13.18 -2.64 11.62
C VAL A 184 -13.35 -4.16 11.82
N THR A 185 -12.42 -4.74 12.57
CA THR A 185 -12.41 -6.15 13.00
C THR A 185 -12.61 -6.25 14.52
N LEU A 186 -12.66 -7.47 15.05
CA LEU A 186 -12.70 -7.70 16.51
C LEU A 186 -11.43 -7.19 17.21
N GLU A 187 -10.30 -7.23 16.51
CA GLU A 187 -8.96 -7.04 17.08
C GLU A 187 -8.35 -5.69 16.66
N GLY A 188 -8.99 -4.93 15.78
CA GLY A 188 -8.37 -3.76 15.17
C GLY A 188 -9.12 -3.15 14.01
N ARG A 189 -8.41 -2.34 13.23
CA ARG A 189 -8.90 -1.73 12.00
C ARG A 189 -7.89 -1.88 10.87
N LEU A 190 -8.36 -2.26 9.70
CA LEU A 190 -7.59 -2.31 8.46
C LEU A 190 -7.86 -1.03 7.66
N ALA A 191 -6.81 -0.32 7.27
CA ALA A 191 -6.88 0.91 6.48
C ALA A 191 -5.89 0.87 5.30
N VAL A 192 -6.29 1.50 4.19
CA VAL A 192 -5.50 1.77 2.98
C VAL A 192 -5.79 3.19 2.52
#